data_AF-A0A8C7U1K4-F1
#
_entry.id   AF-A0A8C7U1K4-F1
#
_cell.length_a   1.000
_cell.length_b   1.000
_cell.length_c   1.000
_cell.angle_alpha   90.00
_cell.angle_beta   90.00
_cell.angle_gamma   90.00
#
_symmetry.space_group_name_H-M   'P 1'
#
loop_
_entity.id
_entity.type
_entity.pdbx_description
1 polymer ?
#
loop_
_entity_poly.entity_id
_entity_poly.type
_entity_poly.pdbx_seq_one_letter_code
_entity_poly.pdbx_strand_id
1 'polypeptide(L)'
;GYQAKYMGILFISGPLYPFGAGDTMSSRSDDGSSPLIPLSRPFVYFGNTYHQIYVNHNGHLTFNQAWSSYTPYSFPAHSTIDLIAPFWTDLDNRGNGNIFYQQYISGSVLQQATQDINQYFPNLGFSANLVFIATWDRVAYFPNSGTVRLFLWFYIYQKSCLL
;
A
#
# COMPACT_ATOMS: atom_id res chain seq x y z
N GLY A 1 -1.32 24.22 0.36
CA GLY A 1 -1.78 23.53 -0.87
C GLY A 1 -0.96 22.29 -1.05
N TYR A 2 -1.49 21.14 -0.64
CA TYR A 2 -0.73 19.90 -0.60
C TYR A 2 -0.79 19.23 -1.97
N GLN A 3 0.33 19.28 -2.68
CA GLN A 3 0.54 18.60 -3.96
C GLN A 3 0.75 17.12 -3.66
N ALA A 4 -0.11 16.25 -4.19
CA ALA A 4 0.17 14.83 -4.25
C ALA A 4 1.42 14.61 -5.09
N LYS A 5 2.55 14.29 -4.44
CA LYS A 5 3.72 13.80 -5.16
C LYS A 5 3.43 12.38 -5.60
N TYR A 6 3.14 12.21 -6.89
CA TYR A 6 3.03 10.92 -7.54
C TYR A 6 4.21 10.03 -7.14
N MET A 7 3.92 8.88 -6.55
CA MET A 7 4.86 7.77 -6.46
C MET A 7 4.61 6.91 -7.70
N GLY A 8 5.50 7.04 -8.70
CA GLY A 8 5.36 6.37 -9.99
C GLY A 8 5.32 4.85 -9.84
N ILE A 9 4.42 4.21 -10.58
CA ILE A 9 4.35 2.76 -10.71
C ILE A 9 5.46 2.33 -11.68
N LEU A 10 6.45 1.60 -11.18
CA LEU A 10 7.46 0.97 -12.03
C LEU A 10 6.92 -0.40 -12.48
N PHE A 11 6.73 -0.59 -13.79
CA PHE A 11 6.41 -1.91 -14.34
C PHE A 11 7.68 -2.75 -14.39
N ILE A 12 7.81 -3.67 -13.45
CA ILE A 12 8.92 -4.62 -13.38
C ILE A 12 8.36 -6.00 -13.70
N SER A 13 9.09 -6.81 -14.46
CA SER A 13 8.72 -8.21 -14.68
C SER A 13 8.95 -8.99 -13.38
N GLY A 14 7.92 -9.08 -12.55
CA GLY A 14 7.95 -9.79 -11.27
C GLY A 14 7.79 -8.88 -10.06
N PRO A 15 7.69 -9.49 -8.86
CA PRO A 15 7.59 -8.74 -7.62
C PRO A 15 8.84 -7.91 -7.34
N LEU A 16 8.66 -6.62 -7.07
CA LEU A 16 9.72 -5.74 -6.57
C LEU A 16 10.26 -6.18 -5.18
N TYR A 17 9.45 -6.85 -4.34
CA TYR A 17 9.81 -7.30 -2.98
C TYR A 17 9.33 -8.74 -2.68
N PRO A 18 9.69 -9.39 -1.58
CA PRO A 18 9.12 -10.72 -1.24
C PRO A 18 7.70 -10.60 -0.67
N PHE A 19 6.79 -11.52 -1.04
CA PHE A 19 5.44 -11.69 -0.44
C PHE A 19 5.10 -13.17 -0.31
N GLY A 20 4.07 -13.43 0.49
CA GLY A 20 3.46 -14.73 0.65
C GLY A 20 3.91 -15.38 1.95
N ALA A 21 4.95 -16.21 1.89
CA ALA A 21 5.40 -16.96 3.06
C ALA A 21 5.84 -16.03 4.20
N GLY A 22 5.09 -16.06 5.31
CA GLY A 22 5.33 -15.22 6.49
C GLY A 22 4.54 -13.91 6.51
N ASP A 23 3.79 -13.58 5.46
CA ASP A 23 2.89 -12.42 5.44
C ASP A 23 1.57 -12.73 6.14
N THR A 24 0.88 -11.67 6.58
CA THR A 24 -0.47 -11.81 7.10
C THR A 24 -1.46 -11.77 5.94
N MET A 25 -2.34 -12.76 5.86
CA MET A 25 -3.41 -12.80 4.87
C MET A 25 -4.68 -12.12 5.42
N SER A 26 -5.27 -11.21 4.64
CA SER A 26 -6.57 -10.61 4.96
C SER A 26 -7.72 -11.60 4.75
N SER A 27 -8.88 -11.28 5.31
CA SER A 27 -10.10 -12.07 5.11
C SER A 27 -10.54 -12.09 3.65
N ARG A 28 -11.41 -13.04 3.31
CA ARG A 28 -12.11 -13.07 2.02
C ARG A 28 -13.49 -12.44 2.18
N SER A 29 -13.72 -11.33 1.51
CA SER A 29 -15.00 -10.63 1.49
C SER A 29 -15.04 -9.61 0.37
N ASP A 30 -16.24 -9.40 -0.17
CA ASP A 30 -16.57 -8.27 -1.02
C ASP A 30 -16.41 -6.97 -0.26
N ASP A 31 -15.84 -5.93 -0.89
CA ASP A 31 -15.69 -4.59 -0.30
C ASP A 31 -15.08 -4.55 1.11
N GLY A 32 -14.28 -5.56 1.44
CA GLY A 32 -13.73 -5.75 2.77
C GLY A 32 -12.49 -4.93 3.05
N SER A 33 -11.94 -5.15 4.24
CA SER A 33 -10.69 -4.57 4.68
C SER A 33 -10.03 -5.51 5.70
N SER A 34 -8.72 -5.37 5.87
CA SER A 34 -8.04 -5.89 7.04
C SER A 34 -8.64 -5.29 8.33
N PRO A 35 -8.45 -5.96 9.48
CA PRO A 35 -8.52 -5.31 10.79
C PRO A 35 -7.53 -4.13 10.90
N LEU A 36 -7.58 -3.39 12.02
CA LEU A 36 -6.57 -2.38 12.35
C LEU A 36 -5.19 -3.05 12.42
N ILE A 37 -4.23 -2.54 11.66
CA ILE A 37 -2.84 -2.99 11.70
C ILE A 37 -1.98 -1.94 12.41
N PRO A 38 -1.45 -2.21 13.61
CA PRO A 38 -0.51 -1.31 14.26
C PRO A 38 0.78 -1.20 13.47
N LEU A 39 1.22 0.03 13.20
CA LEU A 39 2.50 0.27 12.56
C LEU A 39 3.62 0.15 13.58
N SER A 40 4.69 -0.57 13.21
CA SER A 40 5.86 -0.77 14.07
C SER A 40 6.64 0.52 14.33
N ARG A 41 6.45 1.53 13.47
CA ARG A 41 6.93 2.90 13.63
C ARG A 41 5.85 3.86 13.15
N PRO A 42 5.75 5.08 13.71
CA PRO A 42 4.84 6.08 13.19
C PRO A 42 5.11 6.33 11.71
N PHE A 43 4.07 6.68 10.96
CA PHE A 43 4.15 7.07 9.55
C PHE A 43 3.62 8.48 9.38
N VAL A 44 4.40 9.35 8.74
CA VAL A 44 3.99 10.73 8.45
C VAL A 44 3.47 10.84 7.02
N TYR A 45 2.22 11.26 6.88
CA TYR A 45 1.52 11.47 5.61
C TYR A 45 0.90 12.86 5.57
N PHE A 46 1.31 13.70 4.62
CA PHE A 46 0.89 15.11 4.49
C PHE A 46 0.91 15.95 5.79
N GLY A 47 1.84 15.65 6.70
CA GLY A 47 1.99 16.34 7.99
C GLY A 47 1.20 15.71 9.14
N ASN A 48 0.36 14.72 8.86
CA ASN A 48 -0.33 13.91 9.87
C ASN A 48 0.53 12.70 10.26
N THR A 49 0.58 12.38 11.55
CA THR A 49 1.28 11.20 12.07
C THR A 49 0.29 10.08 12.37
N TYR A 50 0.48 8.93 11.73
CA TYR A 50 -0.34 7.74 11.88
C TYR A 50 0.42 6.63 12.60
N HIS A 51 -0.30 5.86 13.43
CA HIS A 51 0.24 4.72 14.18
C HIS A 51 -0.38 3.40 13.75
N GLN A 52 -1.27 3.46 12.75
CA GLN A 52 -2.05 2.34 12.29
C GLN A 52 -2.36 2.50 10.80
N ILE A 53 -2.70 1.38 10.17
CA ILE A 53 -3.05 1.30 8.77
C ILE A 53 -4.10 0.21 8.55
N TYR A 54 -4.85 0.33 7.47
CA TYR A 54 -5.80 -0.68 7.00
C TYR A 54 -5.50 -0.99 5.53
N VAL A 55 -5.61 -2.27 5.17
CA VAL A 55 -5.45 -2.75 3.80
C VAL A 55 -6.84 -3.06 3.26
N ASN A 56 -7.33 -2.20 2.37
CA ASN A 56 -8.64 -2.37 1.79
C ASN A 56 -8.64 -3.42 0.68
N HIS A 57 -9.75 -4.15 0.50
CA HIS A 57 -9.82 -5.19 -0.52
C HIS A 57 -9.87 -4.63 -1.95
N ASN A 58 -10.32 -3.40 -2.12
CA ASN A 58 -10.41 -2.63 -3.37
C ASN A 58 -9.14 -1.82 -3.68
N GLY A 59 -7.94 -2.33 -3.33
CA GLY A 59 -6.68 -1.77 -3.86
C GLY A 59 -6.20 -0.44 -3.27
N HIS A 60 -6.62 -0.10 -2.05
CA HIS A 60 -6.20 1.13 -1.37
C HIS A 60 -5.89 0.91 0.12
N LEU A 61 -5.23 1.89 0.74
CA LEU A 61 -4.85 1.92 2.15
C LEU A 61 -5.42 3.16 2.82
N THR A 62 -5.94 3.00 4.02
CA THR A 62 -6.42 4.09 4.88
C THR A 62 -5.72 4.03 6.23
N PHE A 63 -5.75 5.13 6.98
CA PHE A 63 -5.10 5.21 8.29
C PHE A 63 -6.07 5.28 9.47
N ASN A 64 -7.23 5.91 9.30
CA ASN A 64 -8.13 6.16 10.43
C ASN A 64 -9.15 5.05 10.68
N GLN A 65 -9.61 4.38 9.62
CA GLN A 65 -10.66 3.37 9.67
C GLN A 65 -10.64 2.49 8.42
N ALA A 66 -11.20 1.28 8.53
CA ALA A 66 -11.58 0.48 7.37
C ALA A 66 -12.63 1.23 6.53
N TRP A 67 -12.58 1.08 5.21
CA TRP A 67 -13.46 1.83 4.31
C TRP A 67 -13.86 1.02 3.07
N SER A 68 -15.13 0.63 2.95
CA SER A 68 -15.63 -0.31 1.93
C SER A 68 -15.82 0.28 0.53
N SER A 69 -15.14 1.38 0.18
CA SER A 69 -15.41 2.05 -1.08
C SER A 69 -14.69 1.38 -2.25
N TYR A 70 -15.39 1.11 -3.34
CA TYR A 70 -14.85 0.51 -4.57
C TYR A 70 -14.73 1.51 -5.73
N THR A 71 -15.32 2.69 -5.60
CA THR A 71 -15.38 3.69 -6.68
C THR A 71 -14.31 4.77 -6.49
N PRO A 72 -13.28 4.83 -7.35
CA PRO A 72 -12.25 5.85 -7.25
C PRO A 72 -12.80 7.25 -7.58
N TYR A 73 -12.26 8.26 -6.91
CA TYR A 73 -12.42 9.66 -7.29
C TYR A 73 -11.10 10.26 -7.77
N SER A 74 -11.16 11.39 -8.48
CA SER A 74 -9.97 12.11 -8.93
C SER A 74 -9.27 12.84 -7.78
N PHE A 75 -7.94 12.77 -7.76
CA PHE A 75 -7.11 13.53 -6.82
C PHE A 75 -6.68 14.88 -7.43
N PRO A 76 -6.50 15.94 -6.60
CA PRO A 76 -6.76 15.99 -5.16
C PRO A 76 -8.25 16.03 -4.85
N ALA A 77 -8.71 15.22 -3.90
CA ALA A 77 -10.11 15.15 -3.50
C ALA A 77 -10.34 15.82 -2.15
N HIS A 78 -11.52 16.41 -1.98
CA HIS A 78 -12.00 16.94 -0.70
C HIS A 78 -12.61 15.83 0.15
N SER A 79 -11.78 14.83 0.48
CA SER A 79 -12.14 13.71 1.36
C SER A 79 -11.70 14.00 2.80
N THR A 80 -12.46 13.51 3.78
CA THR A 80 -12.07 13.51 5.20
C THR A 80 -11.19 12.31 5.56
N ILE A 81 -10.92 11.42 4.60
CA ILE A 81 -10.12 10.21 4.77
C ILE A 81 -8.81 10.39 4.02
N ASP A 82 -7.69 10.29 4.76
CA ASP A 82 -6.35 10.18 4.19
C ASP A 82 -6.18 8.78 3.60
N LEU A 83 -5.77 8.76 2.33
CA LEU A 83 -5.92 7.60 1.45
C LEU A 83 -4.71 7.46 0.54
N ILE A 84 -4.22 6.23 0.45
CA ILE A 84 -3.22 5.81 -0.52
C ILE A 84 -3.87 4.81 -1.47
N ALA A 85 -4.06 5.21 -2.73
CA ALA A 85 -4.92 4.48 -3.67
C ALA A 85 -4.21 4.23 -5.01
N PRO A 86 -3.18 3.36 -5.04
CA PRO A 86 -2.48 3.04 -6.29
C PRO A 86 -3.33 2.22 -7.26
N PHE A 87 -4.27 1.41 -6.75
CA PHE A 87 -5.04 0.45 -7.53
C PHE A 87 -6.51 0.43 -7.13
N TRP A 88 -7.06 1.59 -6.80
CA TRP A 88 -8.41 1.67 -6.27
C TRP A 88 -9.47 1.34 -7.34
N THR A 89 -10.05 0.16 -7.22
CA THR A 89 -11.03 -0.39 -8.16
C THR A 89 -11.88 -1.45 -7.47
N ASP A 90 -13.01 -1.79 -8.07
CA ASP A 90 -13.93 -2.80 -7.58
C ASP A 90 -13.35 -4.22 -7.71
N LEU A 91 -12.94 -4.80 -6.57
CA LEU A 91 -12.23 -6.08 -6.46
C LEU A 91 -12.96 -7.05 -5.52
N ASP A 92 -13.03 -8.32 -5.92
CA ASP A 92 -13.67 -9.38 -5.15
C ASP A 92 -12.71 -10.56 -4.95
N ASN A 93 -12.31 -10.78 -3.69
CA ASN A 93 -11.44 -11.89 -3.31
C ASN A 93 -12.21 -13.11 -2.75
N ARG A 94 -13.55 -13.16 -2.82
CA ARG A 94 -14.34 -14.32 -2.35
C ARG A 94 -14.09 -15.55 -3.22
N GLY A 95 -13.99 -15.37 -4.53
CA GLY A 95 -13.81 -16.46 -5.50
C GLY A 95 -12.36 -16.76 -5.87
N ASN A 96 -11.50 -15.73 -5.95
CA ASN A 96 -10.12 -15.88 -6.42
C ASN A 96 -9.17 -14.84 -5.81
N GLY A 97 -7.88 -15.16 -5.79
CA GLY A 97 -6.83 -14.27 -5.31
C GLY A 97 -6.74 -14.18 -3.80
N ASN A 98 -5.71 -13.51 -3.31
CA ASN A 98 -5.43 -13.31 -1.90
C ASN A 98 -4.92 -11.89 -1.67
N ILE A 99 -5.12 -11.38 -0.46
CA ILE A 99 -4.59 -10.08 -0.06
C ILE A 99 -3.66 -10.30 1.12
N PHE A 100 -2.44 -9.81 0.99
CA PHE A 100 -1.38 -9.97 1.98
C PHE A 100 -0.84 -8.63 2.44
N TYR A 101 -0.33 -8.61 3.66
CA TYR A 101 0.40 -7.46 4.17
C TYR A 101 1.51 -7.85 5.15
N GLN A 102 2.57 -7.05 5.15
CA GLN A 102 3.71 -7.22 6.02
C GLN A 102 4.44 -5.89 6.25
N GLN A 103 5.17 -5.81 7.35
CA GLN A 103 6.01 -4.66 7.68
C GLN A 103 7.45 -5.08 8.01
N TYR A 104 8.40 -4.26 7.58
CA TYR A 104 9.83 -4.47 7.76
C TYR A 104 10.46 -3.21 8.38
N ILE A 105 11.20 -3.40 9.47
CA ILE A 105 11.96 -2.33 10.16
C ILE A 105 13.48 -2.57 10.11
N SER A 106 13.91 -3.67 9.48
CA SER A 106 15.29 -4.09 9.29
C SER A 106 15.36 -5.13 8.17
N GLY A 107 16.58 -5.57 7.81
CA GLY A 107 16.81 -6.63 6.83
C GLY A 107 16.87 -6.14 5.38
N SER A 108 16.93 -7.11 4.45
CA SER A 108 17.17 -6.87 3.02
C SER A 108 16.06 -6.04 2.37
N VAL A 109 14.80 -6.23 2.76
CA VAL A 109 13.66 -5.45 2.25
C VAL A 109 13.81 -3.96 2.55
N LEU A 110 14.19 -3.60 3.78
CA LEU A 110 14.42 -2.21 4.16
C LEU A 110 15.60 -1.58 3.40
N GLN A 111 16.67 -2.37 3.20
CA GLN A 111 17.86 -1.93 2.46
C GLN A 111 17.55 -1.72 0.98
N GLN A 112 16.82 -2.65 0.35
CA GLN A 112 16.39 -2.53 -1.05
C GLN A 112 15.51 -1.28 -1.25
N ALA A 113 14.55 -1.03 -0.37
CA ALA A 113 13.72 0.19 -0.44
C ALA A 113 14.51 1.48 -0.30
N THR A 114 15.54 1.46 0.54
CA THR A 114 16.47 2.59 0.64
C THR A 114 17.24 2.80 -0.67
N GLN A 115 17.73 1.72 -1.29
CA GLN A 115 18.48 1.79 -2.53
C GLN A 115 17.61 2.22 -3.71
N ASP A 116 16.43 1.63 -3.88
CA ASP A 116 15.49 1.94 -4.96
C ASP A 116 15.15 3.43 -4.96
N ILE A 117 14.81 4.00 -3.81
CA ILE A 117 14.44 5.42 -3.75
C ILE A 117 15.64 6.32 -3.97
N ASN A 118 16.82 6.00 -3.44
CA ASN A 118 18.02 6.77 -3.74
C ASN A 118 18.44 6.65 -5.22
N GLN A 119 18.09 5.56 -5.92
CA GLN A 119 18.32 5.43 -7.34
C GLN A 119 17.44 6.39 -8.16
N TYR A 120 16.13 6.47 -7.84
CA TYR A 120 15.20 7.35 -8.56
C TYR A 120 15.23 8.81 -8.08
N PHE A 121 15.66 9.04 -6.84
CA PHE A 121 15.69 10.35 -6.19
C PHE A 121 17.00 10.58 -5.41
N PRO A 122 18.16 10.60 -6.10
CA PRO A 122 19.49 10.60 -5.47
C PRO A 122 19.77 11.78 -4.55
N ASN A 123 19.09 12.92 -4.77
CA ASN A 123 19.30 14.13 -3.98
C ASN A 123 18.51 14.15 -2.66
N LEU A 124 17.75 13.11 -2.32
CA LEU A 124 16.97 13.07 -1.08
C LEU A 124 17.79 12.67 0.16
N GLY A 125 18.94 12.00 -0.01
CA GLY A 125 19.73 11.45 1.11
C GLY A 125 18.90 10.48 1.96
N PHE A 126 18.20 9.57 1.30
CA PHE A 126 17.09 8.81 1.88
C PHE A 126 17.56 7.57 2.65
N SER A 127 16.88 7.22 3.74
CA SER A 127 17.13 6.02 4.55
C SER A 127 15.85 5.49 5.21
N ALA A 128 15.47 4.26 4.87
CA ALA A 128 14.22 3.66 5.34
C ALA A 128 14.26 3.29 6.81
N ASN A 129 13.21 3.69 7.51
CA ASN A 129 12.99 3.36 8.90
C ASN A 129 11.84 2.33 9.05
N LEU A 130 10.93 2.27 8.08
CA LEU A 130 9.80 1.35 7.98
C LEU A 130 9.50 1.13 6.49
N VAL A 131 9.22 -0.11 6.13
CA VAL A 131 8.59 -0.49 4.86
C VAL A 131 7.32 -1.25 5.20
N PHE A 132 6.18 -0.70 4.82
CA PHE A 132 4.92 -1.43 4.82
C PHE A 132 4.61 -1.89 3.40
N ILE A 133 4.20 -3.15 3.29
CA ILE A 133 3.95 -3.85 2.05
C ILE A 133 2.52 -4.36 2.09
N ALA A 134 1.75 -4.05 1.06
CA ALA A 134 0.42 -4.61 0.82
C ALA A 134 0.34 -5.15 -0.61
N THR A 135 -0.25 -6.34 -0.76
CA THR A 135 -0.28 -7.09 -2.00
C THR A 135 -1.68 -7.62 -2.27
N TRP A 136 -2.22 -7.29 -3.45
CA TRP A 136 -3.42 -7.90 -4.01
C TRP A 136 -3.00 -8.92 -5.06
N ASP A 137 -2.81 -10.17 -4.64
CA ASP A 137 -2.33 -11.25 -5.50
C ASP A 137 -3.51 -11.91 -6.24
N ARG A 138 -3.60 -11.63 -7.55
CA ARG A 138 -4.59 -12.25 -8.46
C ARG A 138 -6.06 -12.09 -8.03
N VAL A 139 -6.38 -11.03 -7.30
CA VAL A 139 -7.77 -10.69 -6.94
C VAL A 139 -8.55 -10.33 -8.21
N ALA A 140 -9.77 -10.84 -8.35
CA ALA A 140 -10.60 -10.60 -9.53
C ALA A 140 -11.35 -9.27 -9.43
N TYR A 141 -11.72 -8.69 -10.58
CA TYR A 141 -12.70 -7.61 -10.63
C TYR A 141 -14.10 -8.10 -10.30
N PHE A 142 -14.90 -7.26 -9.66
CA PHE A 142 -16.33 -7.51 -9.49
C PHE A 142 -17.12 -7.11 -10.76
N PRO A 143 -18.18 -7.85 -11.14
CA PRO A 143 -18.48 -9.21 -10.68
C PRO A 143 -17.47 -10.18 -11.30
N ASN A 144 -17.09 -11.26 -10.59
CA ASN A 144 -16.04 -12.27 -10.89
C ASN A 144 -15.92 -12.73 -12.36
N SER A 145 -15.59 -11.82 -13.28
CA SER A 145 -15.74 -11.97 -14.73
C SER A 145 -14.49 -12.52 -15.39
N GLY A 146 -13.46 -12.84 -14.58
CA GLY A 146 -12.24 -13.47 -15.04
C GLY A 146 -11.41 -12.54 -15.91
N THR A 147 -10.50 -11.79 -15.30
CA THR A 147 -9.22 -11.41 -15.92
C THR A 147 -8.24 -11.14 -14.79
N VAL A 148 -7.20 -11.96 -14.69
CA VAL A 148 -6.13 -11.83 -13.71
C VAL A 148 -5.05 -10.92 -14.30
N ARG A 149 -4.77 -9.79 -13.65
CA ARG A 149 -3.51 -9.06 -13.85
C ARG A 149 -2.92 -8.74 -12.48
N LEU A 150 -1.86 -9.48 -12.16
CA LEU A 150 -0.97 -9.31 -11.03
C LEU A 150 -0.11 -8.05 -11.21
N PHE A 151 -0.16 -7.03 -10.34
CA PHE A 151 0.93 -6.03 -10.16
C PHE A 151 0.90 -5.36 -8.75
N LEU A 152 1.41 -6.06 -7.73
CA LEU A 152 2.55 -5.68 -6.86
C LEU A 152 3.13 -4.24 -7.04
N TRP A 153 3.28 -3.28 -6.09
CA TRP A 153 3.25 -3.16 -4.62
C TRP A 153 3.08 -1.67 -4.23
N PHE A 154 2.68 -1.32 -3.00
CA PHE A 154 2.77 0.07 -2.50
C PHE A 154 3.65 0.24 -1.27
N TYR A 155 4.53 1.25 -1.30
CA TYR A 155 5.50 1.64 -0.27
C TYR A 155 5.02 2.83 0.55
N ILE A 156 4.92 2.63 1.86
CA ILE A 156 4.77 3.70 2.84
C ILE A 156 6.10 3.86 3.54
N TYR A 157 6.78 4.98 3.28
CA TYR A 157 8.11 5.29 3.78
C TYR A 157 8.14 6.61 4.55
N GLN A 158 8.83 6.65 5.69
CA GLN A 158 9.14 7.91 6.37
C GLN A 158 10.62 8.28 6.30
N LYS A 159 10.87 9.52 5.84
CA LYS A 159 12.16 10.20 5.93
C LYS A 159 12.37 10.60 7.38
N SER A 160 13.41 10.10 8.03
CA SER A 160 13.93 10.73 9.24
C SER A 160 14.73 11.96 8.84
N CYS A 161 14.07 13.08 8.54
CA CYS A 161 14.69 14.41 8.60
C CYS A 161 13.88 15.24 9.58
N LEU A 162 14.45 15.47 10.77
CA LEU A 162 14.23 16.69 11.52
C LEU A 162 14.55 17.86 10.58
N LEU A 163 13.53 18.60 10.16
CA LEU A 163 13.57 20.04 9.91
C LEU A 163 12.24 20.61 10.37
#